data_AF-A0A067TCY5-F1
#
_entry.id   AF-A0A067TCY5-F1
#
_cell.length_a   1.000
_cell.length_b   1.000
_cell.length_c   1.000
_cell.angle_alpha   90.00
_cell.angle_beta   90.00
_cell.angle_gamma   90.00
#
_symmetry.space_group_name_H-M   'P 1'
#
loop_
_entity.id
_entity.type
_entity.pdbx_description
1 polymer ?
#
loop_
_entity_poly.entity_id
_entity_poly.type
_entity_poly.pdbx_seq_one_letter_code
_entity_poly.pdbx_strand_id
1 'polypeptide(L)'
;MSPNTPKHDCDAKALDWALFAFTIISTHVTWWLLPLPTLFTRGFRIYIHDVAWESLRLQVPSFVAYQSCFKQERSHWQMCYFSGVASPSTRLRDLKAIFKDSFIVVSTVLALYRLSKGGKADKDLSGINSSLWNYPSLPVAIFGLSISIFSRTKVKGWIISLLTITIIVIIGAAIAVVIALTYGHGMWVWSTVLMIYMGLPLWAFVPRLIVLSAILSALARMGGPIIGAVSPNAYFPFCALRGWGFAGPLLALGIVNCFLGLYAITLVPRTDDSPPPSLDVEMSEK
;
A
#
# COMPACT_ATOMS: atom_id res chain seq x y z
N MET A 1 1.23 5.05 -47.06
CA MET A 1 1.33 3.67 -46.52
C MET A 1 2.62 3.65 -45.71
N SER A 2 2.56 3.89 -44.40
CA SER A 2 3.76 3.98 -43.55
C SER A 2 4.04 2.59 -42.96
N PRO A 3 5.17 1.94 -43.31
CA PRO A 3 5.51 0.63 -42.79
C PRO A 3 6.22 0.77 -41.43
N ASN A 4 5.97 -0.21 -40.56
CA ASN A 4 6.74 -0.51 -39.34
C ASN A 4 6.52 0.40 -38.13
N THR A 5 5.29 0.48 -37.62
CA THR A 5 5.11 0.51 -36.16
C THR A 5 5.45 -0.90 -35.63
N PRO A 6 6.40 -1.05 -34.70
CA PRO A 6 6.62 -2.35 -34.07
C PRO A 6 5.31 -2.80 -33.44
N LYS A 7 4.81 -3.98 -33.85
CA LYS A 7 3.74 -4.66 -33.12
C LYS A 7 4.28 -4.90 -31.71
N HIS A 8 3.81 -4.10 -30.75
CA HIS A 8 3.98 -4.48 -29.35
C HIS A 8 3.21 -5.79 -29.17
N ASP A 9 3.94 -6.89 -28.94
CA ASP A 9 3.32 -8.17 -28.61
C ASP A 9 2.57 -8.00 -27.28
N CYS A 10 1.25 -7.99 -27.38
CA CYS A 10 0.30 -7.73 -26.32
C CYS A 10 -0.19 -9.04 -25.69
N ASP A 11 0.71 -9.93 -25.29
CA ASP A 11 0.35 -11.26 -24.78
C ASP A 11 0.36 -11.29 -23.25
N ALA A 12 -0.58 -10.56 -22.62
CA ALA A 12 -0.81 -10.66 -21.19
C ALA A 12 -1.21 -12.10 -20.82
N LYS A 13 -0.35 -12.78 -20.05
CA LYS A 13 -0.64 -14.12 -19.54
C LYS A 13 -1.55 -14.03 -18.32
N ALA A 14 -2.14 -15.15 -17.91
CA ALA A 14 -2.95 -15.24 -16.69
C ALA A 14 -2.25 -14.66 -15.45
N LEU A 15 -0.92 -14.84 -15.36
CA LEU A 15 -0.09 -14.27 -14.30
C LEU A 15 -0.05 -12.73 -14.32
N ASP A 16 -0.03 -12.10 -15.50
CA ASP A 16 -0.04 -10.64 -15.63
C ASP A 16 -1.39 -10.08 -15.15
N TRP A 17 -2.49 -10.72 -15.56
CA TRP A 17 -3.83 -10.35 -15.12
C TRP A 17 -4.02 -10.51 -13.61
N ALA A 18 -3.54 -11.61 -13.04
CA ALA A 18 -3.58 -11.84 -11.60
C ALA A 18 -2.81 -10.72 -10.88
N LEU A 19 -1.57 -10.46 -11.29
CA LEU A 19 -0.75 -9.39 -10.71
C LEU A 19 -1.48 -8.05 -10.74
N PHE A 20 -1.96 -7.65 -11.93
CA PHE A 20 -2.70 -6.40 -12.11
C PHE A 20 -3.92 -6.30 -11.20
N ALA A 21 -4.75 -7.35 -11.13
CA ALA A 21 -5.94 -7.36 -10.29
C ALA A 21 -5.59 -7.22 -8.79
N PHE A 22 -4.60 -7.97 -8.31
CA PHE A 22 -4.15 -7.88 -6.91
C PHE A 22 -3.59 -6.49 -6.59
N THR A 23 -2.83 -5.87 -7.50
CA THR A 23 -2.31 -4.51 -7.33
C THR A 23 -3.45 -3.49 -7.28
N ILE A 24 -4.38 -3.51 -8.24
CA ILE A 24 -5.50 -2.55 -8.30
C ILE A 24 -6.39 -2.69 -7.07
N ILE A 25 -6.75 -3.91 -6.68
CA ILE A 25 -7.59 -4.14 -5.51
C ILE A 25 -6.90 -3.59 -4.25
N SER A 26 -5.64 -3.98 -4.01
CA SER A 26 -4.91 -3.56 -2.81
C SER A 26 -4.70 -2.05 -2.72
N THR A 27 -4.35 -1.39 -3.82
CA THR A 27 -3.93 0.03 -3.82
C THR A 27 -5.08 1.01 -4.09
N HIS A 28 -6.11 0.60 -4.84
CA HIS A 28 -7.16 1.50 -5.31
C HIS A 28 -8.57 1.14 -4.88
N VAL A 29 -8.83 -0.08 -4.39
CA VAL A 29 -10.19 -0.52 -4.00
C VAL A 29 -10.34 -0.63 -2.49
N THR A 30 -9.37 -1.26 -1.80
CA THR A 30 -9.55 -1.61 -0.38
C THR A 30 -9.76 -0.41 0.55
N TRP A 31 -9.18 0.75 0.25
CA TRP A 31 -9.20 1.92 1.14
C TRP A 31 -10.57 2.62 1.22
N TRP A 32 -11.44 2.49 0.21
CA TRP A 32 -12.79 3.07 0.24
C TRP A 32 -13.90 2.03 0.31
N LEU A 33 -13.66 0.82 -0.18
CA LEU A 33 -14.65 -0.26 -0.18
C LEU A 33 -14.75 -0.97 1.17
N LEU A 34 -13.62 -1.22 1.86
CA LEU A 34 -13.65 -1.90 3.15
C LEU A 34 -14.31 -1.07 4.26
N PRO A 35 -14.14 0.27 4.31
CA PRO A 35 -14.88 1.10 5.24
C PRO A 35 -16.35 1.31 4.85
N LEU A 36 -16.81 0.91 3.66
CA LEU A 36 -18.17 1.22 3.17
C LEU A 36 -19.30 0.85 4.16
N PRO A 37 -19.25 -0.26 4.93
CA PRO A 37 -20.27 -0.51 5.95
C PRO A 37 -20.38 0.57 7.03
N THR A 38 -19.32 1.34 7.32
CA THR A 38 -19.36 2.43 8.31
C THR A 38 -20.18 3.63 7.82
N LEU A 39 -20.30 3.82 6.50
CA LEU A 39 -21.20 4.80 5.91
C LEU A 39 -22.65 4.56 6.34
N PHE A 40 -23.10 3.31 6.26
CA PHE A 40 -24.49 2.93 6.53
C PHE A 40 -24.78 2.77 8.03
N THR A 41 -23.77 2.40 8.83
CA THR A 41 -23.96 2.12 10.27
C THR A 41 -23.65 3.30 11.17
N ARG A 42 -22.71 4.18 10.79
CA ARG A 42 -22.18 5.26 11.62
C ARG A 42 -22.19 6.63 10.92
N GLY A 43 -22.58 6.68 9.65
CA GLY A 43 -22.76 7.91 8.89
C GLY A 43 -21.52 8.38 8.13
N PHE A 44 -21.74 9.34 7.23
CA PHE A 44 -20.76 9.82 6.25
C PHE A 44 -19.49 10.40 6.87
N ARG A 45 -19.60 11.14 7.99
CA ARG A 45 -18.44 11.77 8.64
C ARG A 45 -17.42 10.74 9.13
N ILE A 46 -17.90 9.65 9.74
CA ILE A 46 -17.04 8.57 10.24
C ILE A 46 -16.46 7.79 9.07
N TYR A 47 -17.27 7.52 8.04
CA TYR A 47 -16.79 6.90 6.81
C TYR A 47 -15.63 7.68 6.17
N ILE A 48 -15.77 9.00 5.98
CA ILE A 48 -14.70 9.82 5.40
C ILE A 48 -13.45 9.85 6.28
N HIS A 49 -13.58 9.84 7.61
CA HIS A 49 -12.43 9.70 8.51
C HIS A 49 -11.70 8.38 8.29
N ASP A 50 -12.42 7.25 8.32
CA ASP A 50 -11.84 5.92 8.15
C ASP A 50 -11.16 5.79 6.77
N VAL A 51 -11.80 6.30 5.71
CA VAL A 51 -11.27 6.32 4.34
C VAL A 51 -10.02 7.19 4.24
N ALA A 52 -10.05 8.41 4.77
CA ALA A 52 -8.90 9.32 4.76
C ALA A 52 -7.71 8.74 5.54
N TRP A 53 -7.99 8.10 6.68
CA TRP A 53 -6.97 7.42 7.47
C TRP A 53 -6.28 6.30 6.69
N GLU A 54 -7.05 5.48 5.98
CA GLU A 54 -6.51 4.41 5.13
C GLU A 54 -5.74 4.96 3.93
N SER A 55 -6.18 6.08 3.35
CA SER A 55 -5.42 6.83 2.34
C SER A 55 -4.06 7.31 2.85
N LEU A 56 -4.02 7.89 4.05
CA LEU A 56 -2.78 8.31 4.70
C LEU A 56 -1.87 7.11 5.00
N ARG A 57 -2.43 6.01 5.48
CA ARG A 57 -1.67 4.79 5.75
C ARG A 57 -1.02 4.25 4.49
N LEU A 58 -1.73 4.23 3.36
CA LEU A 58 -1.14 3.86 2.09
C LEU A 58 0.03 4.80 1.76
N GLN A 59 -0.13 6.11 1.91
CA GLN A 59 0.86 7.10 1.48
C GLN A 59 2.08 7.24 2.39
N VAL A 60 1.90 7.26 3.71
CA VAL A 60 2.95 7.49 4.70
C VAL A 60 2.78 6.51 5.88
N PRO A 61 3.02 5.20 5.66
CA PRO A 61 2.73 4.17 6.65
C PRO A 61 3.57 4.32 7.94
N SER A 62 4.81 4.83 7.84
CA SER A 62 5.66 5.08 9.01
C SER A 62 5.08 6.15 9.94
N PHE A 63 4.42 7.17 9.39
CA PHE A 63 3.74 8.20 10.18
C PHE A 63 2.49 7.67 10.86
N VAL A 64 1.67 6.90 10.13
CA VAL A 64 0.47 6.27 10.71
C VAL A 64 0.86 5.26 11.79
N ALA A 65 1.90 4.46 11.57
CA ALA A 65 2.44 3.55 12.57
C ALA A 65 2.86 4.27 13.85
N TYR A 66 3.51 5.43 13.72
CA TYR A 66 3.84 6.27 14.86
C TYR A 66 2.60 6.81 15.58
N GLN A 67 1.66 7.43 14.85
CA GLN A 67 0.43 7.97 15.45
C GLN A 67 -0.40 6.88 16.16
N SER A 68 -0.37 5.66 15.62
CA SER A 68 -1.11 4.52 16.18
C SER A 68 -0.53 4.02 17.50
N CYS A 69 0.78 4.21 17.71
CA CYS A 69 1.48 3.82 18.92
C CYS A 69 1.60 4.98 19.92
N PHE A 70 1.53 6.23 19.46
CA PHE A 70 1.78 7.41 20.27
C PHE A 70 0.66 7.65 21.28
N LYS A 71 1.00 7.54 22.58
CA LYS A 71 0.05 7.71 23.70
C LYS A 71 -1.18 6.79 23.61
N GLN A 72 -1.05 5.65 22.93
CA GLN A 72 -2.10 4.64 22.80
C GLN A 72 -1.73 3.35 23.53
N GLU A 73 -2.74 2.69 24.10
CA GLU A 73 -2.58 1.35 24.64
C GLU A 73 -2.27 0.33 23.56
N ARG A 74 -1.48 -0.70 23.89
CA ARG A 74 -1.04 -1.72 22.92
C ARG A 74 -2.18 -2.48 22.26
N SER A 75 -3.25 -2.73 23.02
CA SER A 75 -4.51 -3.34 22.56
C SER A 75 -5.15 -2.54 21.42
N HIS A 76 -4.90 -1.23 21.34
CA HIS A 76 -5.50 -0.33 20.36
C HIS A 76 -4.63 -0.12 19.12
N TRP A 77 -3.34 -0.45 19.17
CA TRP A 77 -2.38 -0.13 18.10
C TRP A 77 -2.82 -0.64 16.73
N GLN A 78 -3.36 -1.85 16.68
CA GLN A 78 -3.82 -2.43 15.42
C GLN A 78 -5.02 -1.68 14.86
N MET A 79 -6.06 -1.43 15.65
CA MET A 79 -7.23 -0.68 15.17
C MET A 79 -6.89 0.77 14.82
N CYS A 80 -6.02 1.40 15.59
CA CYS A 80 -5.49 2.72 15.27
C CYS A 80 -4.79 2.71 13.91
N TYR A 81 -3.94 1.72 13.65
CA TYR A 81 -3.21 1.65 12.38
C TYR A 81 -4.14 1.39 11.19
N PHE A 82 -5.05 0.44 11.32
CA PHE A 82 -5.92 0.02 10.22
C PHE A 82 -7.14 0.91 10.00
N SER A 83 -7.61 1.67 10.99
CA SER A 83 -8.87 2.42 10.85
C SER A 83 -8.86 3.79 11.51
N GLY A 84 -7.77 4.18 12.16
CA GLY A 84 -7.71 5.43 12.90
C GLY A 84 -8.60 5.42 14.13
N VAL A 85 -8.90 4.25 14.68
CA VAL A 85 -9.77 4.08 15.86
C VAL A 85 -8.99 3.49 17.02
N ALA A 86 -8.91 4.23 18.12
CA ALA A 86 -8.47 3.75 19.42
C ALA A 86 -9.54 2.85 20.03
N SER A 87 -9.50 1.57 19.66
CA SER A 87 -10.39 0.54 20.19
C SER A 87 -9.67 -0.82 20.23
N PRO A 88 -10.04 -1.72 21.15
CA PRO A 88 -9.49 -3.07 21.14
C PRO A 88 -9.91 -3.79 19.86
N SER A 89 -9.01 -4.61 19.31
CA SER A 89 -9.29 -5.37 18.11
C SER A 89 -10.19 -6.58 18.41
N THR A 90 -11.08 -6.91 17.47
CA THR A 90 -11.89 -8.15 17.50
C THR A 90 -11.36 -9.12 16.45
N ARG A 91 -11.62 -10.43 16.61
CA ARG A 91 -11.15 -11.47 15.67
C ARG A 91 -11.51 -11.18 14.20
N LEU A 92 -12.71 -10.66 13.96
CA LEU A 92 -13.16 -10.31 12.61
C LEU A 92 -12.36 -9.11 12.05
N ARG A 93 -12.10 -8.10 12.89
CA ARG A 93 -11.29 -6.93 12.51
C ARG A 93 -9.83 -7.34 12.27
N ASP A 94 -9.30 -8.28 13.04
CA ASP A 94 -7.98 -8.87 12.84
C ASP A 94 -7.87 -9.60 11.51
N LEU A 95 -8.87 -10.42 11.17
CA LEU A 95 -8.89 -11.14 9.91
C LEU A 95 -8.93 -10.17 8.72
N LYS A 96 -9.76 -9.11 8.81
CA LYS A 96 -9.83 -8.05 7.78
C LYS A 96 -8.48 -7.34 7.61
N ALA A 97 -7.81 -7.04 8.71
CA ALA A 97 -6.49 -6.41 8.72
C ALA A 97 -5.44 -7.28 8.02
N ILE A 98 -5.32 -8.55 8.41
CA ILE A 98 -4.38 -9.51 7.81
C ILE A 98 -4.70 -9.74 6.34
N PHE A 99 -5.99 -9.89 6.01
CA PHE A 99 -6.45 -10.08 4.64
C PHE A 99 -5.99 -8.91 3.76
N LYS A 100 -6.22 -7.66 4.19
CA LYS A 100 -5.82 -6.46 3.45
C LYS A 100 -4.32 -6.43 3.13
N ASP A 101 -3.47 -6.66 4.12
CA ASP A 101 -2.02 -6.62 3.92
C ASP A 101 -1.50 -7.83 3.12
N SER A 102 -2.21 -8.96 3.18
CA SER A 102 -1.88 -10.15 2.39
C SER A 102 -2.00 -9.91 0.88
N PHE A 103 -2.96 -9.08 0.41
CA PHE A 103 -3.02 -8.71 -1.02
C PHE A 103 -1.74 -8.00 -1.48
N ILE A 104 -1.23 -7.07 -0.67
CA ILE A 104 0.00 -6.33 -0.98
C ILE A 104 1.20 -7.29 -1.04
N VAL A 105 1.31 -8.20 -0.07
CA VAL A 105 2.39 -9.20 -0.02
C VAL A 105 2.32 -10.14 -1.22
N VAL A 106 1.15 -10.72 -1.50
CA VAL A 106 0.94 -11.64 -2.63
C VAL A 106 1.24 -10.94 -3.96
N SER A 107 0.75 -9.71 -4.15
CA SER A 107 1.03 -8.90 -5.34
C SER A 107 2.55 -8.69 -5.52
N THR A 108 3.26 -8.39 -4.43
CA THR A 108 4.71 -8.19 -4.45
C THR A 108 5.46 -9.48 -4.83
N VAL A 109 5.05 -10.62 -4.25
CA VAL A 109 5.65 -11.93 -4.56
C VAL A 109 5.42 -12.32 -6.02
N LEU A 110 4.19 -12.13 -6.53
CA LEU A 110 3.87 -12.38 -7.93
C LEU A 110 4.67 -11.46 -8.87
N ALA A 111 4.87 -10.20 -8.50
CA ALA A 111 5.71 -9.27 -9.27
C ALA A 111 7.16 -9.77 -9.35
N LEU A 112 7.75 -10.16 -8.22
CA LEU A 112 9.12 -10.71 -8.17
C LEU A 112 9.24 -12.01 -8.96
N TYR A 113 8.25 -12.89 -8.86
CA TYR A 113 8.21 -14.14 -9.62
C TYR A 113 8.10 -13.90 -11.13
N ARG A 114 7.26 -12.96 -11.55
CA ARG A 114 7.14 -12.59 -12.96
C ARG A 114 8.45 -12.00 -13.48
N LEU A 115 9.09 -11.14 -12.69
CA LEU A 115 10.37 -10.53 -13.04
C LEU A 115 11.51 -11.55 -13.16
N SER A 116 11.57 -12.55 -12.28
CA SER A 116 12.62 -13.59 -12.32
C SER A 116 12.42 -14.61 -13.44
N LYS A 117 11.19 -14.76 -13.94
CA LYS A 117 10.86 -15.63 -15.10
C LYS A 117 10.79 -14.89 -16.44
N GLY A 118 10.91 -13.57 -16.47
CA GLY A 118 10.87 -12.76 -17.69
C GLY A 118 11.99 -13.13 -18.68
N GLY A 119 11.64 -13.27 -19.95
CA GLY A 119 12.60 -13.64 -21.01
C GLY A 119 13.45 -12.45 -21.49
N LYS A 120 14.34 -12.67 -22.46
CA LYS A 120 15.23 -11.63 -23.03
C LYS A 120 14.48 -10.39 -23.57
N ALA A 121 13.22 -10.53 -24.01
CA ALA A 121 12.40 -9.42 -24.51
C ALA A 121 12.03 -8.39 -23.41
N ASP A 122 12.04 -8.77 -22.13
CA ASP A 122 11.76 -7.86 -21.01
C ASP A 122 12.97 -7.02 -20.58
N LYS A 123 14.16 -7.26 -21.15
CA LYS A 123 15.41 -6.60 -20.71
C LYS A 123 15.56 -5.15 -21.18
N ASP A 124 14.99 -4.82 -22.35
CA ASP A 124 15.04 -3.47 -22.94
C ASP A 124 13.79 -2.63 -22.60
N LEU A 125 12.74 -3.26 -22.08
CA LEU A 125 11.44 -2.64 -21.84
C LEU A 125 11.32 -2.16 -20.40
N SER A 126 10.91 -0.90 -20.22
CA SER A 126 11.00 -0.12 -18.98
C SER A 126 10.39 -0.81 -17.73
N GLY A 127 11.17 -1.61 -17.02
CA GLY A 127 10.83 -2.21 -15.71
C GLY A 127 10.55 -1.19 -14.60
N ILE A 128 10.71 0.10 -14.91
CA ILE A 128 10.29 1.24 -14.08
C ILE A 128 8.77 1.18 -13.82
N ASN A 129 7.95 0.82 -14.81
CA ASN A 129 6.49 0.77 -14.64
C ASN A 129 6.02 -0.34 -13.69
N SER A 130 6.59 -1.54 -13.84
CA SER A 130 6.17 -2.72 -13.06
C SER A 130 6.70 -2.70 -11.61
N SER A 131 7.73 -1.89 -11.35
CA SER A 131 8.33 -1.75 -10.02
C SER A 131 7.70 -0.61 -9.21
N LEU A 132 7.36 0.52 -9.84
CA LEU A 132 6.82 1.69 -9.15
C LEU A 132 5.42 1.49 -8.56
N TRP A 133 4.60 0.62 -9.14
CA TRP A 133 3.23 0.38 -8.62
C TRP A 133 3.12 -0.69 -7.52
N ASN A 134 4.08 -1.62 -7.42
CA ASN A 134 3.99 -2.78 -6.52
C ASN A 134 4.83 -2.58 -5.25
N TYR A 135 6.09 -2.16 -5.40
CA TYR A 135 7.03 -2.11 -4.29
C TYR A 135 6.78 -1.01 -3.26
N PRO A 136 6.31 0.19 -3.64
CA PRO A 136 6.02 1.25 -2.66
C PRO A 136 4.89 0.88 -1.69
N SER A 137 4.05 -0.10 -2.01
CA SER A 137 2.99 -0.58 -1.10
C SER A 137 3.50 -1.54 -0.02
N LEU A 138 4.66 -2.18 -0.23
CA LEU A 138 5.19 -3.20 0.68
C LEU A 138 5.46 -2.69 2.11
N PRO A 139 6.02 -1.48 2.34
CA PRO A 139 6.17 -0.92 3.68
C PRO A 139 4.85 -0.87 4.46
N VAL A 140 3.72 -0.60 3.77
CA VAL A 140 2.39 -0.51 4.39
C VAL A 140 2.01 -1.85 5.04
N ALA A 141 2.24 -2.95 4.32
CA ALA A 141 1.97 -4.30 4.80
C ALA A 141 2.96 -4.74 5.88
N ILE A 142 4.24 -4.41 5.74
CA ILE A 142 5.25 -4.75 6.75
C ILE A 142 4.93 -4.05 8.08
N PHE A 143 4.58 -2.77 8.06
CA PHE A 143 4.14 -2.06 9.27
C PHE A 143 2.84 -2.65 9.84
N GLY A 144 1.85 -2.94 9.01
CA GLY A 144 0.56 -3.47 9.49
C GLY A 144 0.67 -4.86 10.11
N LEU A 145 1.41 -5.78 9.47
CA LEU A 145 1.69 -7.11 10.01
C LEU A 145 2.55 -7.02 11.28
N SER A 146 3.56 -6.15 11.30
CA SER A 146 4.38 -5.93 12.50
C SER A 146 3.52 -5.45 13.67
N ILE A 147 2.70 -4.42 13.48
CA ILE A 147 1.82 -3.88 14.54
C ILE A 147 0.83 -4.96 15.00
N SER A 148 0.26 -5.73 14.08
CA SER A 148 -0.69 -6.81 14.42
C SER A 148 -0.04 -7.89 15.28
N ILE A 149 1.19 -8.32 14.96
CA ILE A 149 1.93 -9.32 15.74
C ILE A 149 2.37 -8.73 17.08
N PHE A 150 2.99 -7.55 17.07
CA PHE A 150 3.65 -6.99 18.24
C PHE A 150 2.70 -6.33 19.25
N SER A 151 1.48 -5.95 18.84
CA SER A 151 0.42 -5.48 19.75
C SER A 151 0.15 -6.47 20.89
N ARG A 152 0.39 -7.77 20.65
CA ARG A 152 0.18 -8.87 21.60
C ARG A 152 1.42 -9.23 22.41
N THR A 153 2.56 -8.60 22.13
CA THR A 153 3.83 -8.90 22.81
C THR A 153 4.13 -7.89 23.90
N LYS A 154 4.99 -8.24 24.86
CA LYS A 154 5.49 -7.33 25.91
C LYS A 154 6.76 -6.55 25.53
N VAL A 155 7.21 -6.65 24.27
CA VAL A 155 8.45 -6.04 23.77
C VAL A 155 8.35 -4.51 23.76
N LYS A 156 9.40 -3.76 24.12
CA LYS A 156 9.37 -2.28 24.12
C LYS A 156 9.11 -1.74 22.70
N GLY A 157 8.30 -0.68 22.58
CA GLY A 157 7.88 -0.11 21.28
C GLY A 157 9.03 0.32 20.37
N TRP A 158 10.12 0.86 20.95
CA TRP A 158 11.29 1.26 20.17
C TRP A 158 12.02 0.05 19.53
N ILE A 159 12.04 -1.11 20.20
CA ILE A 159 12.63 -2.35 19.66
C ILE A 159 11.80 -2.83 18.46
N ILE A 160 10.48 -2.77 18.59
CA ILE A 160 9.55 -3.12 17.51
C ILE A 160 9.79 -2.22 16.30
N SER A 161 9.89 -0.90 16.50
CA SER A 161 10.17 0.06 15.43
C SER A 161 11.51 -0.22 14.74
N LEU A 162 12.58 -0.48 15.52
CA LEU A 162 13.90 -0.80 14.99
C LEU A 162 13.89 -2.09 14.15
N LEU A 163 13.21 -3.12 14.65
CA LEU A 163 13.07 -4.40 13.97
C LEU A 163 12.25 -4.25 12.67
N THR A 164 11.13 -3.53 12.69
CA THR A 164 10.31 -3.27 11.50
C THR A 164 11.10 -2.51 10.43
N ILE A 165 11.85 -1.46 10.81
CA ILE A 165 12.70 -0.71 9.88
C ILE A 165 13.79 -1.63 9.30
N THR A 166 14.42 -2.45 10.14
CA THR A 166 15.45 -3.40 9.70
C THR A 166 14.89 -4.39 8.68
N ILE A 167 13.69 -4.93 8.92
CA ILE A 167 13.01 -5.83 7.96
C ILE A 167 12.76 -5.11 6.63
N ILE A 168 12.27 -3.86 6.64
CA ILE A 168 12.03 -3.08 5.43
C ILE A 168 13.32 -2.89 4.64
N VAL A 169 14.43 -2.55 5.32
CA VAL A 169 15.74 -2.37 4.68
C VAL A 169 16.25 -3.69 4.08
N ILE A 170 16.18 -4.79 4.82
CA ILE A 170 16.62 -6.12 4.35
C ILE A 170 15.81 -6.56 3.13
N ILE A 171 14.48 -6.47 3.20
CA ILE A 171 13.61 -6.84 2.08
C ILE A 171 13.86 -5.92 0.89
N GLY A 172 14.03 -4.62 1.13
CA GLY A 172 14.31 -3.66 0.07
C GLY A 172 15.65 -3.91 -0.62
N ALA A 173 16.69 -4.25 0.14
CA ALA A 173 17.98 -4.66 -0.39
C ALA A 173 17.89 -5.99 -1.16
N ALA A 174 17.15 -6.97 -0.64
CA ALA A 174 16.94 -8.25 -1.33
C ALA A 174 16.23 -8.06 -2.69
N ILE A 175 15.17 -7.25 -2.73
CA ILE A 175 14.46 -6.90 -3.98
C ILE A 175 15.41 -6.21 -4.95
N ALA A 176 16.19 -5.23 -4.48
CA ALA A 176 17.18 -4.53 -5.29
C ALA A 176 18.21 -5.50 -5.89
N VAL A 177 18.76 -6.43 -5.10
CA VAL A 177 19.74 -7.42 -5.56
C VAL A 177 19.12 -8.35 -6.61
N VAL A 178 17.93 -8.90 -6.36
CA VAL A 178 17.24 -9.78 -7.31
C VAL A 178 17.03 -9.07 -8.65
N ILE A 179 16.59 -7.81 -8.64
CA ILE A 179 16.36 -7.06 -9.87
C ILE A 179 17.69 -6.71 -10.55
N ALA A 180 18.72 -6.30 -9.79
CA ALA A 180 20.03 -5.97 -10.31
C ALA A 180 20.69 -7.16 -11.03
N LEU A 181 20.63 -8.36 -10.43
CA LEU A 181 21.14 -9.59 -11.04
C LEU A 181 20.39 -9.99 -12.31
N THR A 182 19.10 -9.66 -12.41
CA THR A 182 18.26 -10.07 -13.53
C THR A 182 18.37 -9.11 -14.73
N TYR A 183 18.46 -7.80 -14.48
CA TYR A 183 18.33 -6.76 -15.52
C TYR A 183 19.53 -5.82 -15.67
N GLY A 184 20.52 -5.83 -14.78
CA GLY A 184 21.77 -5.04 -14.90
C GLY A 184 21.64 -3.51 -14.93
N HIS A 185 20.43 -2.95 -15.03
CA HIS A 185 20.18 -1.50 -15.14
C HIS A 185 19.46 -0.92 -13.91
N GLY A 186 19.72 0.37 -13.62
CA GLY A 186 19.23 1.12 -12.45
C GLY A 186 17.72 1.39 -12.38
N MET A 187 16.89 0.61 -13.09
CA MET A 187 15.43 0.75 -13.13
C MET A 187 14.76 0.46 -11.78
N TRP A 188 15.42 -0.30 -10.90
CA TRP A 188 14.95 -0.62 -9.54
C TRP A 188 15.26 0.47 -8.51
N VAL A 189 16.19 1.38 -8.82
CA VAL A 189 16.72 2.36 -7.85
C VAL A 189 15.60 3.22 -7.30
N TRP A 190 14.73 3.76 -8.17
CA TRP A 190 13.64 4.65 -7.74
C TRP A 190 12.62 3.94 -6.85
N SER A 191 12.22 2.73 -7.20
CA SER A 191 11.27 1.94 -6.41
C SER A 191 11.86 1.54 -5.05
N THR A 192 13.15 1.20 -4.99
CA THR A 192 13.85 0.91 -3.74
C THR A 192 14.02 2.16 -2.87
N VAL A 193 14.41 3.29 -3.47
CA VAL A 193 14.51 4.58 -2.76
C VAL A 193 13.16 4.97 -2.17
N LEU A 194 12.08 4.86 -2.94
CA LEU A 194 10.72 5.17 -2.47
C LEU A 194 10.28 4.23 -1.34
N MET A 195 10.54 2.93 -1.45
CA MET A 195 10.24 1.96 -0.39
C MET A 195 10.97 2.30 0.91
N ILE A 196 12.27 2.62 0.84
CA ILE A 196 13.06 3.03 2.01
C ILE A 196 12.52 4.35 2.56
N TYR A 197 12.28 5.33 1.70
CA TYR A 197 11.80 6.64 2.08
C TYR A 197 10.43 6.58 2.79
N MET A 198 9.52 5.72 2.31
CA MET A 198 8.23 5.45 2.96
C MET A 198 8.35 4.64 4.25
N GLY A 199 9.37 3.80 4.35
CA GLY A 199 9.68 2.99 5.53
C GLY A 199 10.26 3.80 6.68
N LEU A 200 11.06 4.81 6.36
CA LEU A 200 11.78 5.61 7.36
C LEU A 200 10.91 6.75 7.90
N PRO A 201 11.00 7.08 9.20
CA PRO A 201 10.29 8.19 9.81
C PRO A 201 11.02 9.52 9.53
N LEU A 202 11.34 9.84 8.28
CA LEU A 202 12.10 11.05 7.90
C LEU A 202 11.39 12.34 8.30
N TRP A 203 10.06 12.31 8.34
CA TRP A 203 9.21 13.37 8.84
C TRP A 203 9.48 13.73 10.31
N ALA A 204 10.03 12.81 11.11
CA ALA A 204 10.37 13.10 12.51
C ALA A 204 11.54 14.10 12.62
N PHE A 205 12.45 14.11 11.65
CA PHE A 205 13.56 15.05 11.58
C PHE A 205 13.18 16.32 10.83
N VAL A 206 12.37 16.20 9.77
CA VAL A 206 11.90 17.32 8.96
C VAL A 206 10.40 17.16 8.69
N PRO A 207 9.52 17.73 9.56
CA PRO A 207 8.08 17.54 9.46
C PRO A 207 7.48 17.92 8.11
N ARG A 208 8.05 18.93 7.44
CA ARG A 208 7.63 19.37 6.10
C ARG A 208 7.75 18.28 5.03
N LEU A 209 8.59 17.26 5.23
CA LEU A 209 8.75 16.16 4.29
C LEU A 209 7.52 15.26 4.23
N ILE A 210 6.60 15.30 5.21
CA ILE A 210 5.41 14.43 5.21
C ILE A 210 4.51 14.66 3.99
N VAL A 211 4.33 15.92 3.58
CA VAL A 211 3.51 16.28 2.42
C VAL A 211 4.17 15.79 1.14
N LEU A 212 5.49 16.02 1.02
CA LEU A 212 6.28 15.51 -0.10
C LEU A 212 6.23 13.98 -0.15
N SER A 213 6.26 13.32 1.01
CA SER A 213 6.16 11.87 1.10
C SER A 213 4.83 11.36 0.57
N ALA A 214 3.75 12.00 0.99
CA ALA A 214 2.41 11.63 0.55
C ALA A 214 2.26 11.74 -0.97
N ILE A 215 2.73 12.86 -1.55
CA ILE A 215 2.66 13.12 -3.00
C ILE A 215 3.52 12.13 -3.77
N LEU A 216 4.80 11.96 -3.41
CA LEU A 216 5.70 11.03 -4.10
C LEU A 216 5.20 9.59 -4.03
N SER A 217 4.65 9.20 -2.88
CA SER A 217 4.07 7.88 -2.67
C SER A 217 2.82 7.65 -3.53
N ALA A 218 1.94 8.65 -3.62
CA ALA A 218 0.76 8.59 -4.47
C ALA A 218 1.16 8.49 -5.96
N LEU A 219 2.11 9.33 -6.40
CA LEU A 219 2.65 9.30 -7.76
C LEU A 219 3.32 7.97 -8.10
N ALA A 220 4.05 7.36 -7.16
CA ALA A 220 4.69 6.08 -7.41
C ALA A 220 3.67 4.98 -7.73
N ARG A 221 2.60 4.89 -6.94
CA ARG A 221 1.55 3.87 -7.11
C ARG A 221 0.70 4.07 -8.35
N MET A 222 0.38 5.33 -8.66
CA MET A 222 -0.42 5.69 -9.84
C MET A 222 0.41 5.72 -11.13
N GLY A 223 1.67 6.11 -11.04
CA GLY A 223 2.50 6.51 -12.16
C GLY A 223 2.77 5.35 -13.10
N GLY A 224 3.11 4.17 -12.58
CA GLY A 224 3.39 2.98 -13.38
C GLY A 224 2.24 2.63 -14.36
N PRO A 225 1.00 2.41 -13.87
CA PRO A 225 -0.15 2.07 -14.72
C PRO A 225 -0.53 3.17 -15.69
N ILE A 226 -0.52 4.42 -15.23
CA ILE A 226 -0.93 5.56 -16.05
C ILE A 226 0.06 5.75 -17.18
N ILE A 227 1.36 5.83 -16.86
CA ILE A 227 2.43 5.97 -17.86
C ILE A 227 2.43 4.77 -18.80
N GLY A 228 2.28 3.55 -18.30
CA GLY A 228 2.16 2.34 -19.12
C GLY A 228 0.98 2.37 -20.08
N ALA A 229 -0.19 2.82 -19.62
CA ALA A 229 -1.39 2.85 -20.43
C ALA A 229 -1.38 3.95 -21.51
N VAL A 230 -0.75 5.11 -21.25
CA VAL A 230 -0.79 6.27 -22.16
C VAL A 230 0.47 6.46 -23.00
N SER A 231 1.63 6.01 -22.52
CA SER A 231 2.90 6.21 -23.23
C SER A 231 3.12 5.09 -24.24
N PRO A 232 3.31 5.42 -25.53
CA PRO A 232 3.58 4.41 -26.56
C PRO A 232 4.92 3.70 -26.32
N ASN A 233 5.88 4.39 -25.70
CA ASN A 233 7.23 3.90 -25.45
C ASN A 233 7.33 3.09 -24.14
N ALA A 234 6.25 3.03 -23.36
CA ALA A 234 6.25 2.35 -22.08
C ALA A 234 5.69 0.94 -22.20
N TYR A 235 6.36 -0.01 -21.55
CA TYR A 235 5.84 -1.38 -21.50
C TYR A 235 4.52 -1.43 -20.72
N PHE A 236 3.52 -2.02 -21.34
CA PHE A 236 2.22 -2.27 -20.74
C PHE A 236 1.59 -3.50 -21.39
N PRO A 237 1.51 -4.64 -20.68
CA PRO A 237 1.11 -5.91 -21.29
C PRO A 237 -0.38 -5.99 -21.62
N PHE A 238 -1.20 -5.05 -21.12
CA PHE A 238 -2.66 -5.07 -21.25
C PHE A 238 -3.14 -4.13 -22.36
N CYS A 239 -3.05 -4.54 -23.63
CA CYS A 239 -3.40 -3.64 -24.73
C CYS A 239 -4.88 -3.25 -24.78
N ALA A 240 -5.79 -4.10 -24.28
CA ALA A 240 -7.20 -3.74 -24.11
C ALA A 240 -7.42 -2.58 -23.12
N LEU A 241 -6.45 -2.32 -22.24
CA LEU A 241 -6.48 -1.24 -21.25
C LEU A 241 -5.61 -0.05 -21.65
N ARG A 242 -5.03 -0.01 -22.86
CA ARG A 242 -4.27 1.16 -23.32
C ARG A 242 -5.19 2.34 -23.61
N GLY A 243 -4.69 3.54 -23.30
CA GLY A 243 -5.35 4.82 -23.56
C GLY A 243 -6.00 5.47 -22.34
N TRP A 244 -6.49 6.69 -22.56
CA TRP A 244 -7.06 7.54 -21.52
C TRP A 244 -8.36 7.01 -20.91
N GLY A 245 -9.08 6.11 -21.60
CA GLY A 245 -10.29 5.48 -21.06
C GLY A 245 -10.04 4.68 -19.78
N PHE A 246 -8.87 4.03 -19.67
CA PHE A 246 -8.44 3.35 -18.45
C PHE A 246 -7.62 4.28 -17.53
N ALA A 247 -6.66 5.01 -18.10
CA ALA A 247 -5.75 5.84 -17.30
C ALA A 247 -6.44 7.01 -16.58
N GLY A 248 -7.48 7.60 -17.19
CA GLY A 248 -8.21 8.75 -16.65
C GLY A 248 -8.92 8.45 -15.33
N PRO A 249 -9.80 7.43 -15.26
CA PRO A 249 -10.44 7.02 -14.01
C PRO A 249 -9.43 6.65 -12.91
N LEU A 250 -8.35 5.96 -13.27
CA LEU A 250 -7.31 5.59 -12.30
C LEU A 250 -6.56 6.80 -11.75
N LEU A 251 -6.24 7.78 -12.60
CA LEU A 251 -5.66 9.07 -12.21
C LEU A 251 -6.61 9.82 -11.26
N ALA A 252 -7.90 9.91 -11.60
CA ALA A 252 -8.89 10.57 -10.76
C ALA A 252 -8.98 9.91 -9.37
N LEU A 253 -9.06 8.58 -9.31
CA LEU A 253 -9.08 7.84 -8.04
C LEU A 253 -7.84 8.10 -7.19
N GLY A 254 -6.66 8.12 -7.80
CA GLY A 254 -5.44 8.34 -7.05
C GLY A 254 -5.20 9.82 -6.67
N ILE A 255 -5.72 10.79 -7.43
CA ILE A 255 -5.80 12.20 -7.00
C ILE A 255 -6.69 12.32 -5.75
N VAL A 256 -7.87 11.71 -5.77
CA VAL A 256 -8.78 11.69 -4.60
C VAL A 256 -8.09 11.05 -3.40
N ASN A 257 -7.45 9.90 -3.61
CA ASN A 257 -6.68 9.21 -2.56
C ASN A 257 -5.58 10.14 -1.99
N CYS A 258 -4.81 10.82 -2.84
CA CYS A 258 -3.78 11.77 -2.42
C CYS A 258 -4.35 12.89 -1.54
N PHE A 259 -5.43 13.54 -1.96
CA PHE A 259 -6.06 14.61 -1.18
C PHE A 259 -6.61 14.12 0.16
N LEU A 260 -7.23 12.94 0.18
CA LEU A 260 -7.72 12.33 1.41
C LEU A 260 -6.58 11.99 2.37
N GLY A 261 -5.45 11.47 1.86
CA GLY A 261 -4.25 11.23 2.65
C GLY A 261 -3.66 12.51 3.24
N LEU A 262 -3.58 13.59 2.45
CA LEU A 262 -3.12 14.89 2.92
C LEU A 262 -4.04 15.49 3.99
N TYR A 263 -5.36 15.40 3.80
CA TYR A 263 -6.34 15.78 4.82
C TYR A 263 -6.12 14.99 6.11
N ALA A 264 -5.90 13.67 6.01
CA ALA A 264 -5.70 12.80 7.14
C ALA A 264 -4.44 13.07 7.96
N ILE A 265 -3.42 13.77 7.43
CA ILE A 265 -2.26 14.21 8.22
C ILE A 265 -2.70 15.05 9.44
N THR A 266 -3.80 15.78 9.31
CA THR A 266 -4.37 16.63 10.36
C THR A 266 -5.29 15.88 11.32
N LEU A 267 -5.63 14.63 11.01
CA LEU A 267 -6.52 13.82 11.82
C LEU A 267 -5.77 13.19 13.00
N VAL A 268 -6.53 12.91 14.05
CA VAL A 268 -6.10 12.16 15.23
C VAL A 268 -6.93 10.88 15.30
N PRO A 269 -6.38 9.77 15.84
CA PRO A 269 -7.18 8.58 16.08
C PRO A 269 -8.40 8.91 16.93
N ARG A 270 -9.58 8.49 16.47
CA ARG A 270 -10.84 8.65 17.20
C ARG A 270 -10.97 7.56 18.27
N THR A 271 -11.56 7.86 19.41
CA THR A 271 -12.00 6.84 20.37
C THR A 271 -13.36 6.32 19.94
N ASP A 272 -13.59 5.00 20.02
CA ASP A 272 -14.94 4.45 19.88
C ASP A 272 -15.63 4.61 21.25
N ASP A 273 -16.68 5.43 21.33
CA ASP A 273 -17.49 5.62 22.55
C ASP A 273 -18.38 4.39 22.88
N SER A 274 -18.34 3.36 22.03
CA SER A 274 -19.03 2.11 22.30
C SER A 274 -18.31 1.33 23.40
N PRO A 275 -18.97 1.02 24.54
CA PRO A 275 -18.34 0.27 25.61
C PRO A 275 -17.78 -1.06 25.09
N PRO A 276 -16.66 -1.56 25.66
CA PRO A 276 -16.20 -2.90 25.33
C PRO A 276 -17.39 -3.86 25.52
N PRO A 277 -17.64 -4.80 24.59
CA PRO A 277 -18.68 -5.80 24.81
C PRO A 277 -18.36 -6.48 26.14
N SER A 278 -19.26 -6.35 27.11
CA SER A 278 -19.12 -7.07 28.36
C SER A 278 -19.06 -8.56 28.03
N LEU A 279 -18.09 -9.24 28.63
CA LEU A 279 -17.93 -10.71 28.54
C LEU A 279 -19.22 -11.47 28.87
N ASP A 280 -20.19 -10.80 29.48
CA ASP A 280 -21.49 -11.33 29.88
C ASP A 280 -22.43 -11.58 28.69
N VAL A 281 -22.23 -10.94 27.54
CA VAL A 281 -23.10 -11.14 26.36
C VAL A 281 -22.76 -12.43 25.61
N GLU A 282 -21.49 -12.86 25.58
CA GLU A 282 -21.10 -14.12 24.93
C GLU A 282 -21.48 -15.38 25.75
N MET A 283 -21.80 -15.24 27.03
CA MET A 283 -22.28 -16.37 27.87
C MET A 283 -23.80 -16.44 28.00
N SER A 284 -24.54 -15.42 27.57
CA SER A 284 -26.01 -15.44 27.58
C SER A 284 -26.63 -16.02 26.30
N GLU A 285 -25.85 -16.25 25.25
CA GLU A 285 -26.29 -16.86 23.97
C GLU A 285 -25.76 -18.29 23.75
N LYS A 286 -25.47 -19.04 24.82
CA LYS A 286 -25.23 -20.48 24.75
C LYS A 286 -26.09 -21.27 25.71
#